data_AF-A0A849ICD5-F1
#
_entry.id   AF-A0A849ICD5-F1
#
_cell.length_a   1.000
_cell.length_b   1.000
_cell.length_c   1.000
_cell.angle_alpha   90.00
_cell.angle_beta   90.00
_cell.angle_gamma   90.00
#
_symmetry.space_group_name_H-M   'P 1'
#
loop_
_entity.id
_entity.type
_entity.pdbx_description
1 polymer ?
#
loop_
_entity_poly.entity_id
_entity_poly.type
_entity_poly.pdbx_seq_one_letter_code
_entity_poly.pdbx_strand_id
1 'polypeptide(L)'
;MAVSSSFNCGISIDRAIAYMNTPHCMLGGWRKRFSRQIPQEQQDWSRHVESWVDQKDLPVHIVRYEDLHEDPVANLRKITRFLGMEFTEEKIRHAVRSTEFPELQRQELKSGFCERSPESSAPFFRSGRVGGWREILTEEQQEAIMRQHRHVMERFGYL
;
A
#
# COMPACT_ATOMS: atom_id res chain seq x y z
N MET A 1 -2.38 2.33 6.63
CA MET A 1 -3.07 1.81 5.43
C MET A 1 -4.49 2.35 5.26
N ALA A 2 -5.36 2.29 6.27
CA ALA A 2 -6.75 2.76 6.18
C ALA A 2 -6.90 4.20 5.67
N VAL A 3 -6.07 5.13 6.16
CA VAL A 3 -6.06 6.51 5.67
C VAL A 3 -5.77 6.57 4.17
N SER A 4 -4.66 6.01 3.71
CA SER A 4 -4.31 6.02 2.28
C SER A 4 -5.41 5.40 1.41
N SER A 5 -6.04 4.31 1.87
CA SER A 5 -7.18 3.68 1.18
C SER A 5 -8.41 4.60 1.11
N SER A 6 -8.76 5.28 2.20
CA SER A 6 -9.87 6.24 2.24
C SER A 6 -9.70 7.34 1.18
N PHE A 7 -8.52 7.95 1.13
CA PHE A 7 -8.25 9.02 0.17
C PHE A 7 -8.13 8.48 -1.26
N ASN A 8 -7.48 7.33 -1.48
CA ASN A 8 -7.35 6.74 -2.81
C ASN A 8 -8.72 6.34 -3.40
N CYS A 9 -9.61 5.80 -2.58
CA CYS A 9 -10.93 5.33 -3.03
C CYS A 9 -12.03 6.40 -2.96
N GLY A 10 -11.77 7.58 -2.39
CA GLY A 10 -12.79 8.62 -2.20
C GLY A 10 -13.89 8.22 -1.21
N ILE A 11 -13.57 7.41 -0.20
CA ILE A 11 -14.52 6.92 0.83
C ILE A 11 -14.16 7.48 2.20
N SER A 12 -15.11 7.46 3.14
CA SER A 12 -14.83 7.85 4.54
C SER A 12 -13.79 6.92 5.18
N ILE A 13 -13.09 7.44 6.20
CA ILE A 13 -12.13 6.66 6.99
C ILE A 13 -12.81 5.45 7.62
N ASP A 14 -14.00 5.61 8.21
CA ASP A 14 -14.75 4.50 8.81
C ASP A 14 -15.07 3.41 7.80
N ARG A 15 -15.41 3.79 6.56
CA ARG A 15 -15.67 2.82 5.49
C ARG A 15 -14.39 2.10 5.06
N ALA A 16 -13.26 2.81 5.00
CA ALA A 16 -11.97 2.19 4.71
C ALA A 16 -11.54 1.20 5.83
N ILE A 17 -11.75 1.56 7.10
CA ILE A 17 -11.50 0.66 8.24
C ILE A 17 -12.43 -0.56 8.16
N ALA A 18 -13.72 -0.36 7.90
CA ALA A 18 -14.67 -1.45 7.73
C ALA A 18 -14.24 -2.41 6.62
N TYR A 19 -13.79 -1.90 5.47
CA TYR A 19 -13.26 -2.74 4.39
C TYR A 19 -12.02 -3.50 4.80
N MET A 20 -11.07 -2.83 5.45
CA MET A 20 -9.83 -3.46 5.94
C MET A 20 -10.12 -4.60 6.93
N ASN A 21 -11.19 -4.46 7.70
CA ASN A 21 -11.65 -5.42 8.70
C ASN A 21 -12.61 -6.49 8.14
N THR A 22 -12.98 -6.43 6.85
CA THR A 22 -13.97 -7.34 6.26
C THR A 22 -13.30 -8.63 5.77
N PRO A 23 -13.63 -9.81 6.31
CA PRO A 23 -12.94 -11.07 5.98
C PRO A 23 -13.07 -11.54 4.52
N HIS A 24 -14.09 -11.07 3.81
CA HIS A 24 -14.41 -11.44 2.42
C HIS A 24 -14.48 -10.21 1.52
N CYS A 25 -13.52 -9.29 1.68
CA CYS A 25 -13.43 -8.12 0.80
C CYS A 25 -13.10 -8.58 -0.64
N MET A 26 -13.81 -8.04 -1.64
CA MET A 26 -13.67 -8.41 -3.04
C MET A 26 -13.24 -7.22 -3.89
N LEU A 27 -12.15 -7.37 -4.64
CA LEU A 27 -11.82 -6.48 -5.75
C LEU A 27 -12.57 -6.97 -7.00
N GLY A 28 -13.20 -6.06 -7.74
CA GLY A 28 -13.89 -6.42 -8.98
C GLY A 28 -15.17 -7.27 -8.82
N GLY A 29 -15.68 -7.48 -7.61
CA GLY A 29 -16.88 -8.30 -7.32
C GLY A 29 -18.24 -7.69 -7.73
N TRP A 30 -18.27 -6.76 -8.69
CA TRP A 30 -19.50 -6.05 -9.07
C TRP A 30 -20.46 -6.98 -9.82
N ARG A 31 -21.50 -7.47 -9.14
CA ARG A 31 -22.49 -8.40 -9.71
C ARG A 31 -23.31 -7.85 -10.89
N LYS A 32 -23.36 -6.53 -11.08
CA LYS A 32 -24.24 -5.86 -12.07
C LYS A 32 -23.50 -5.14 -13.20
N ARG A 33 -22.16 -5.22 -13.26
CA ARG A 33 -21.37 -4.55 -14.31
C ARG A 33 -20.23 -5.47 -14.74
N PHE A 34 -20.00 -5.59 -16.04
CA PHE A 34 -18.79 -6.23 -16.55
C PHE A 34 -17.57 -5.48 -16.01
N SER A 35 -16.84 -6.12 -15.10
CA SER A 35 -15.54 -5.63 -14.64
C SER A 35 -14.48 -6.07 -15.65
N ARG A 36 -13.52 -5.18 -15.93
CA ARG A 36 -12.31 -5.55 -16.71
C ARG A 36 -11.42 -6.56 -15.97
N GLN A 37 -11.63 -6.70 -14.67
CA GLN A 37 -10.90 -7.60 -13.79
C GLN A 37 -11.82 -8.73 -13.32
N ILE A 38 -11.29 -9.95 -13.28
CA ILE A 38 -11.96 -11.09 -12.64
C ILE A 38 -12.11 -10.78 -11.13
N PRO A 39 -13.24 -11.12 -10.49
CA PRO A 39 -13.39 -10.94 -9.06
C PRO A 39 -12.25 -11.61 -8.28
N GLN A 40 -11.58 -10.85 -7.42
CA GLN A 40 -10.48 -11.31 -6.58
C GLN A 40 -10.85 -11.13 -5.11
N GLU A 41 -10.82 -12.22 -4.36
CA GLU A 41 -11.02 -12.17 -2.91
C GLU A 41 -9.74 -11.68 -2.24
N GLN A 42 -9.79 -10.47 -1.69
CA GLN A 42 -8.68 -9.83 -1.02
C GLN A 42 -8.61 -10.19 0.47
N GLN A 43 -9.75 -10.63 1.04
CA GLN A 43 -9.95 -10.88 2.47
C GLN A 43 -9.76 -9.62 3.32
N ASP A 44 -9.66 -9.77 4.65
CA ASP A 44 -9.23 -8.68 5.53
C ASP A 44 -7.72 -8.44 5.41
N TRP A 45 -7.23 -7.32 5.97
CA TRP A 45 -5.82 -6.95 5.82
C TRP A 45 -4.83 -7.99 6.36
N SER A 46 -5.11 -8.58 7.53
CA SER A 46 -4.20 -9.56 8.13
C SER A 46 -4.11 -10.79 7.25
N ARG A 47 -5.26 -11.33 6.85
CA ARG A 47 -5.29 -12.51 5.98
C ARG A 47 -4.70 -12.25 4.62
N HIS A 48 -4.88 -11.06 4.06
CA HIS A 48 -4.22 -10.66 2.82
C HIS A 48 -2.70 -10.76 2.97
N VAL A 49 -2.13 -10.15 4.00
CA VAL A 49 -0.68 -10.16 4.25
C VAL A 49 -0.17 -11.58 4.50
N GLU A 50 -0.84 -12.35 5.36
CA GLU A 50 -0.47 -13.73 5.68
C GLU A 50 -0.53 -14.64 4.45
N SER A 51 -1.55 -14.51 3.61
CA SER A 51 -1.66 -15.31 2.39
C SER A 51 -0.48 -15.15 1.42
N TRP A 52 0.13 -13.97 1.38
CA TRP A 52 1.34 -13.72 0.59
C TRP A 52 2.62 -14.17 1.30
N VAL A 53 2.71 -13.97 2.61
CA VAL A 53 3.95 -14.19 3.36
C VAL A 53 4.13 -15.65 3.79
N ASP A 54 3.05 -16.37 4.06
CA ASP A 54 3.09 -17.73 4.60
C ASP A 54 2.98 -18.83 3.53
N GLN A 55 2.63 -18.46 2.29
CA GLN A 55 2.63 -19.39 1.17
C GLN A 55 4.07 -19.85 0.83
N LYS A 56 4.18 -21.03 0.21
CA LYS A 56 5.46 -21.67 -0.14
C LYS A 56 5.60 -22.03 -1.61
N ASP A 57 4.58 -21.72 -2.40
CA ASP A 57 4.49 -22.07 -3.82
C ASP A 57 5.41 -21.19 -4.67
N LEU A 58 5.66 -19.96 -4.22
CA LEU A 58 6.47 -18.96 -4.92
C LEU A 58 7.52 -18.34 -3.98
N PRO A 59 8.74 -18.07 -4.46
CA PRO A 59 9.69 -17.23 -3.73
C PRO A 59 9.09 -15.84 -3.51
N VAL A 60 9.16 -15.33 -2.28
CA VAL A 60 8.68 -14.00 -1.92
C VAL A 60 9.78 -13.20 -1.26
N HIS A 61 9.92 -11.94 -1.70
CA HIS A 61 10.77 -10.94 -1.05
C HIS A 61 9.87 -9.87 -0.43
N ILE A 62 9.85 -9.85 0.90
CA ILE A 62 9.02 -8.93 1.66
C ILE A 62 9.74 -7.59 1.78
N VAL A 63 9.03 -6.52 1.47
CA VAL A 63 9.51 -5.15 1.60
C VAL A 63 8.45 -4.33 2.32
N ARG A 64 8.84 -3.65 3.41
CA ARG A 64 7.93 -2.72 4.10
C ARG A 64 8.06 -1.33 3.49
N TYR A 65 6.97 -0.59 3.51
CA TYR A 65 6.94 0.80 3.05
C TYR A 65 7.92 1.69 3.84
N GLU A 66 8.02 1.44 5.15
CA GLU A 66 8.91 2.13 6.07
C GLU A 66 10.38 1.91 5.72
N ASP A 67 10.76 0.68 5.33
CA ASP A 67 12.14 0.36 4.93
C ASP A 67 12.52 1.11 3.64
N LEU A 68 11.58 1.22 2.69
CA LEU A 68 11.76 2.01 1.47
C LEU A 68 11.92 3.50 1.76
N HIS A 69 11.33 4.00 2.83
CA HIS A 69 11.50 5.39 3.24
C HIS A 69 12.80 5.61 4.02
N GLU A 70 13.27 4.62 4.79
CA GLU A 70 14.50 4.70 5.58
C GLU A 70 15.75 4.61 4.70
N ASP A 71 15.84 3.60 3.83
CA ASP A 71 16.95 3.42 2.89
C ASP A 71 16.45 2.89 1.54
N PRO A 72 15.95 3.78 0.65
CA PRO A 72 15.42 3.37 -0.65
C PRO A 72 16.48 2.73 -1.55
N VAL A 73 17.75 3.15 -1.47
CA VAL A 73 18.84 2.64 -2.31
C VAL A 73 19.18 1.21 -1.92
N ALA A 74 19.32 0.93 -0.62
CA ALA A 74 19.60 -0.43 -0.16
C ALA A 74 18.43 -1.38 -0.44
N ASN A 75 17.19 -0.94 -0.22
CA ASN A 75 16.03 -1.77 -0.48
C ASN A 75 15.80 -2.02 -1.97
N LEU A 76 15.97 -1.01 -2.83
CA LEU A 76 15.91 -1.21 -4.28
C LEU A 76 16.99 -2.19 -4.75
N ARG A 77 18.21 -2.13 -4.21
CA ARG A 77 19.28 -3.09 -4.51
C ARG A 77 18.91 -4.53 -4.10
N LYS A 78 18.27 -4.72 -2.95
CA LYS A 78 17.79 -6.04 -2.50
C LYS A 78 16.70 -6.56 -3.44
N ILE A 79 15.76 -5.70 -3.83
CA ILE A 79 14.68 -6.03 -4.78
C ILE A 79 15.26 -6.46 -6.13
N THR A 80 16.18 -5.70 -6.72
CA THR A 80 16.72 -6.04 -8.04
C THR A 80 17.52 -7.34 -8.00
N ARG A 81 18.30 -7.58 -6.94
CA ARG A 81 19.01 -8.85 -6.75
C ARG A 81 18.06 -10.04 -6.60
N PHE A 82 16.97 -9.89 -5.85
CA PHE A 82 15.94 -10.92 -5.73
C PHE A 82 15.32 -11.26 -7.08
N LEU A 83 15.11 -10.26 -7.94
CA LEU A 83 14.61 -10.45 -9.30
C LEU A 83 15.68 -10.98 -10.29
N GLY A 84 16.88 -11.30 -9.82
CA GLY A 84 17.98 -11.77 -10.69
C GLY A 84 18.56 -10.68 -11.60
N MET A 85 18.36 -9.41 -11.26
CA MET A 85 18.83 -8.27 -12.03
C MET A 85 20.00 -7.56 -11.34
N GLU A 86 21.05 -7.30 -12.10
CA GLU A 86 22.20 -6.52 -11.64
C GLU A 86 22.24 -5.14 -12.30
N PHE A 87 22.36 -4.11 -11.48
CA PHE A 87 22.47 -2.72 -11.92
C PHE A 87 23.65 -2.05 -11.21
N THR A 88 24.23 -1.05 -11.85
CA THR A 88 25.27 -0.23 -11.22
C THR A 88 24.66 0.65 -10.13
N GLU A 89 25.49 1.07 -9.19
CA GLU A 89 25.09 1.95 -8.08
C GLU A 89 24.46 3.26 -8.61
N GLU A 90 25.00 3.79 -9.71
CA GLU A 90 24.52 5.01 -10.35
C GLU A 90 23.10 4.84 -10.90
N LYS A 91 22.80 3.68 -11.52
CA LYS A 91 21.46 3.38 -12.04
C LYS A 91 20.45 3.23 -10.91
N ILE A 92 20.81 2.54 -9.82
CA ILE A 92 19.94 2.40 -8.64
C ILE A 92 19.66 3.78 -8.04
N ARG A 93 20.69 4.60 -7.82
CA ARG A 93 20.52 5.96 -7.27
C ARG A 93 19.73 6.87 -8.19
N HIS A 94 19.92 6.75 -9.50
CA HIS A 94 19.11 7.48 -10.47
C HIS A 94 17.63 7.08 -10.39
N ALA A 95 17.33 5.77 -10.36
CA ALA A 95 15.97 5.28 -10.23
C ALA A 95 15.31 5.80 -8.95
N VAL A 96 16.00 5.72 -7.80
CA VAL A 96 15.50 6.27 -6.53
C VAL A 96 15.14 7.75 -6.67
N ARG A 97 16.07 8.60 -7.15
CA ARG A 97 15.82 10.04 -7.34
C ARG A 97 14.63 10.33 -8.25
N SER A 98 14.49 9.58 -9.35
CA SER A 98 13.39 9.73 -10.31
C SER A 98 12.03 9.28 -9.76
N THR A 99 12.04 8.55 -8.63
CA THR A 99 10.83 8.04 -7.95
C THR A 99 10.64 8.64 -6.55
N GLU A 100 11.38 9.69 -6.20
CA GLU A 100 11.17 10.40 -4.94
C GLU A 100 9.79 11.05 -4.90
N PHE A 101 9.20 11.09 -3.71
CA PHE A 101 7.82 11.53 -3.55
C PHE A 101 7.51 12.92 -4.14
N PRO A 102 8.35 13.97 -3.95
CA PRO A 102 8.12 15.28 -4.59
C PRO A 102 8.15 15.22 -6.12
N GLU A 103 9.01 14.37 -6.68
CA GLU A 103 9.12 14.19 -8.13
C GLU A 103 7.88 13.48 -8.69
N LEU A 104 7.38 12.45 -8.02
CA LEU A 104 6.14 11.77 -8.40
C LEU A 104 4.92 12.69 -8.30
N GLN A 105 4.84 13.51 -7.25
CA GLN A 105 3.78 14.51 -7.11
C GLN A 105 3.86 15.58 -8.20
N ARG A 106 5.07 16.03 -8.57
CA ARG A 106 5.28 16.96 -9.70
C ARG A 106 4.83 16.35 -11.03
N GLN A 107 5.13 15.07 -11.27
CA GLN A 107 4.69 14.36 -12.47
C GLN A 107 3.16 14.23 -12.52
N GLU A 108 2.52 13.85 -11.41
CA GLU A 108 1.05 13.80 -11.33
C GLU A 108 0.42 15.17 -11.61
N LEU A 109 0.96 16.26 -11.07
CA LEU A 109 0.43 17.60 -11.34
C LEU A 109 0.56 18.01 -12.82
N LYS A 110 1.60 17.52 -13.51
CA LYS A 110 1.86 17.86 -14.91
C LYS A 110 1.01 17.07 -15.90
N SER A 111 0.85 15.76 -15.67
CA SER A 111 0.25 14.84 -16.65
C SER A 111 -0.92 14.02 -16.11
N GLY A 112 -1.29 14.20 -14.85
CA GLY A 112 -2.20 13.31 -14.14
C GLY A 112 -1.54 11.97 -13.80
N PHE A 113 -2.32 11.11 -13.15
CA PHE A 113 -1.95 9.73 -12.87
C PHE A 113 -3.13 8.80 -13.18
N CYS A 114 -2.92 7.80 -14.03
CA CYS A 114 -4.02 7.00 -14.58
C CYS A 114 -4.72 6.11 -13.54
N GLU A 115 -4.05 5.76 -12.45
CA GLU A 115 -4.64 4.97 -11.37
C GLU A 115 -5.39 5.83 -10.34
N ARG A 116 -5.38 7.16 -10.49
CA ARG A 116 -6.17 8.02 -9.63
C ARG A 116 -7.66 7.70 -9.83
N SER A 117 -8.33 7.35 -8.73
CA SER A 117 -9.76 7.10 -8.71
C SER A 117 -10.55 8.33 -9.16
N PRO A 118 -11.50 8.20 -10.11
CA PRO A 118 -12.44 9.26 -10.47
C PRO A 118 -13.26 9.75 -9.27
N GLU A 119 -13.53 8.87 -8.31
CA GLU A 119 -14.28 9.17 -7.10
C GLU A 119 -13.44 9.93 -6.04
N SER A 120 -12.12 10.04 -6.22
CA SER A 120 -11.24 10.72 -5.27
C SER A 120 -10.97 12.19 -5.63
N SER A 121 -11.26 13.07 -4.68
CA SER A 121 -10.89 14.50 -4.75
C SER A 121 -9.42 14.76 -4.41
N ALA A 122 -8.72 13.80 -3.80
CA ALA A 122 -7.33 13.94 -3.40
C ALA A 122 -6.37 13.55 -4.55
N PRO A 123 -5.14 14.11 -4.59
CA PRO A 123 -4.09 13.59 -5.45
C PRO A 123 -3.72 12.16 -5.02
N PHE A 124 -3.27 11.35 -5.98
CA PHE A 124 -2.77 10.01 -5.74
C PHE A 124 -1.52 10.04 -4.84
N PHE A 125 -0.56 10.92 -5.17
CA PHE A 125 0.60 11.20 -4.33
C PHE A 125 0.27 12.27 -3.30
N ARG A 126 -0.46 11.85 -2.24
CA ARG A 126 -0.98 12.76 -1.21
C ARG A 126 0.06 13.26 -0.18
N SER A 127 0.65 12.36 0.60
CA SER A 127 1.51 12.74 1.74
C SER A 127 2.89 12.12 1.77
N GLY A 128 3.07 10.87 1.34
CA GLY A 128 4.38 10.19 1.32
C GLY A 128 5.05 9.97 2.68
N ARG A 129 4.41 10.40 3.79
CA ARG A 129 4.95 10.32 5.14
C ARG A 129 4.65 8.97 5.80
N VAL A 130 5.64 8.42 6.49
CA VAL A 130 5.48 7.35 7.47
C VAL A 130 4.76 7.89 8.72
N GLY A 131 3.89 7.08 9.34
CA GLY A 131 3.27 7.42 10.61
C GLY A 131 2.13 8.46 10.57
N GLY A 132 1.82 9.04 9.41
CA GLY A 132 0.78 10.09 9.28
C GLY A 132 -0.64 9.66 9.65
N TRP A 133 -0.89 8.38 9.90
CA TRP A 133 -2.16 7.89 10.41
C TRP A 133 -2.42 8.32 11.86
N ARG A 134 -1.38 8.55 12.67
CA ARG A 134 -1.50 8.97 14.07
C ARG A 134 -2.15 10.35 14.24
N GLU A 135 -1.98 11.21 13.23
CA GLU A 135 -2.56 12.56 13.20
C GLU A 135 -4.00 12.58 12.67
N ILE A 136 -4.45 11.50 12.01
CA ILE A 136 -5.69 11.48 11.22
C ILE A 136 -6.75 10.56 11.83
N LEU A 137 -6.34 9.42 12.39
CA LEU A 137 -7.25 8.46 12.99
C LEU A 137 -7.54 8.83 14.44
N THR A 138 -8.82 8.75 14.83
CA THR A 138 -9.19 8.87 16.25
C THR A 138 -8.68 7.67 17.05
N GLU A 139 -8.64 7.79 18.38
CA GLU A 139 -8.22 6.68 19.25
C GLU A 139 -9.11 5.45 19.04
N GLU A 140 -10.43 5.63 18.91
CA GLU A 140 -11.37 4.53 18.69
C GLU A 140 -11.14 3.83 17.35
N GLN A 141 -10.80 4.60 16.30
CA GLN A 141 -10.46 4.05 14.98
C GLN A 141 -9.15 3.26 15.03
N GLN A 142 -8.15 3.77 15.75
CA GLN A 142 -6.88 3.07 15.95
C GLN A 142 -7.09 1.75 16.72
N GLU A 143 -7.86 1.78 17.80
CA GLU A 143 -8.20 0.58 18.59
C GLU A 143 -8.97 -0.44 17.76
N ALA A 144 -9.93 -0.02 16.93
CA ALA A 144 -10.70 -0.91 16.07
C ALA A 144 -9.81 -1.68 15.08
N ILE A 145 -8.78 -1.03 14.54
CA ILE A 145 -7.77 -1.65 13.66
C ILE A 145 -6.90 -2.60 14.48
N MET A 146 -6.30 -2.11 15.57
CA MET A 146 -5.37 -2.89 16.38
C MET A 146 -6.02 -4.14 16.94
N ARG A 147 -7.27 -4.05 17.42
CA ARG A 147 -8.00 -5.19 17.98
C ARG A 147 -8.07 -6.38 17.02
N GLN A 148 -8.23 -6.12 15.72
CA GLN A 148 -8.34 -7.19 14.72
C GLN A 148 -6.99 -7.60 14.13
N HIS A 149 -6.07 -6.65 13.97
CA HIS A 149 -4.88 -6.83 13.15
C HIS A 149 -3.56 -6.87 13.94
N ARG A 150 -3.62 -6.76 15.27
CA ARG A 150 -2.46 -6.73 16.19
C ARG A 150 -1.40 -7.80 15.88
N HIS A 151 -1.80 -9.06 15.71
CA HIS A 151 -0.86 -10.16 15.47
C HIS A 151 0.03 -9.96 14.22
N VAL A 152 -0.55 -9.52 13.10
CA VAL A 152 0.23 -9.18 11.89
C VAL A 152 1.01 -7.87 12.10
N MET A 153 0.42 -6.87 12.77
CA MET A 153 1.11 -5.62 13.09
C MET A 153 2.38 -5.86 13.93
N GLU A 154 2.31 -6.71 14.94
CA GLU A 154 3.45 -7.11 15.78
C GLU A 154 4.49 -7.87 14.96
N ARG A 155 4.05 -8.83 14.13
CA ARG A 155 4.92 -9.62 13.25
C ARG A 155 5.81 -8.76 12.35
N PHE A 156 5.29 -7.64 11.87
CA PHE A 156 6.01 -6.73 10.96
C PHE A 156 6.48 -5.43 11.61
N GLY A 157 6.42 -5.31 12.95
CA GLY A 157 6.97 -4.16 13.68
C GLY A 157 6.21 -2.84 13.45
N TYR A 158 4.89 -2.90 13.41
CA TYR A 158 4.00 -1.73 13.24
C TYR A 158 3.46 -1.14 14.56
N LEU A 159 3.72 -1.78 15.70
CA LEU A 159 3.33 -1.31 17.03
C LEU A 159 4.44 -0.55 17.73
#